data_AF-A0A1Q6XEU7-F1
#
_entry.id   AF-A0A1Q6XEU7-F1
#
_cell.length_a   1.000
_cell.length_b   1.000
_cell.length_c   1.000
_cell.angle_alpha   90.00
_cell.angle_beta   90.00
_cell.angle_gamma   90.00
#
_symmetry.space_group_name_H-M   'P 1'
#
loop_
_entity.id
_entity.type
_entity.pdbx_description
1 polymer ?
#
loop_
_entity_poly.entity_id
_entity_poly.type
_entity_poly.pdbx_seq_one_letter_code
_entity_poly.pdbx_strand_id
1 'polypeptide(L)'
;MAELNTFRLRELLARTVGPAPWYWKTFPKIHAASGQPFSWIHHGDQGPLAYLVSLVVEQDPDKPRLALNTYCRAFLMPSNYVGVWCPEGRSIRLACFDTEQLAAFDLAEIAGWFKQSSERIYAATPPLAEFEVPLALEAGMHKIEVPAEFQALDELVVPTSYPAKSDDDPVFALYVVYPQAGLVEVLPQKWFTASQYEVGRQWITRATRDPESHRIFGECFGVGSFLLEEDGCRLEKWMEKSST
;
A
#
# COMPACT_ATOMS: atom_id res chain seq x y z
N MET A 1 23.79 2.60 -21.76
CA MET A 1 22.64 2.26 -20.91
C MET A 1 21.49 1.90 -21.83
N ALA A 2 20.67 0.91 -21.50
CA ALA A 2 19.42 0.68 -22.23
C ALA A 2 18.42 1.78 -21.85
N GLU A 3 17.58 2.22 -22.79
CA GLU A 3 16.49 3.13 -22.45
C GLU A 3 15.43 2.39 -21.63
N LEU A 4 15.11 2.91 -20.45
CA LEU A 4 14.08 2.33 -19.59
C LEU A 4 12.72 2.41 -20.28
N ASN A 5 12.17 1.25 -20.63
CA ASN A 5 10.91 1.14 -21.34
C ASN A 5 9.73 1.60 -20.44
N THR A 6 9.35 2.86 -20.56
CA THR A 6 8.26 3.49 -19.80
C THR A 6 6.92 2.77 -19.95
N PHE A 7 6.67 2.06 -21.06
CA PHE A 7 5.46 1.24 -21.20
C PHE A 7 5.48 0.03 -20.25
N ARG A 8 6.60 -0.71 -20.20
CA ARG A 8 6.82 -1.81 -19.26
C ARG A 8 6.70 -1.34 -17.80
N LEU A 9 7.28 -0.19 -17.48
CA LEU A 9 7.16 0.41 -16.14
C LEU A 9 5.70 0.76 -15.80
N ARG A 10 4.92 1.32 -16.74
CA ARG A 10 3.47 1.53 -16.53
C ARG A 10 2.69 0.23 -16.31
N GLU A 11 3.00 -0.84 -17.05
CA GLU A 11 2.35 -2.14 -16.84
C GLU A 11 2.68 -2.76 -15.48
N LEU A 12 3.93 -2.64 -15.02
CA LEU A 12 4.33 -3.04 -13.67
C LEU A 12 3.63 -2.16 -12.62
N LEU A 13 3.57 -0.84 -12.83
CA LEU A 13 2.90 0.11 -11.93
C LEU A 13 1.40 -0.21 -11.78
N ALA A 14 0.73 -0.55 -12.88
CA ALA A 14 -0.68 -0.96 -12.88
C ALA A 14 -0.94 -2.28 -12.14
N ARG A 15 0.05 -3.18 -12.08
CA ARG A 15 0.04 -4.41 -11.27
C ARG A 15 0.52 -4.20 -9.83
N THR A 16 1.13 -3.05 -9.55
CA THR A 16 1.69 -2.71 -8.23
C THR A 16 0.58 -2.36 -7.27
N VAL A 17 0.66 -2.96 -6.09
CA VAL A 17 -0.21 -2.69 -4.94
C VAL A 17 -0.13 -1.22 -4.54
N GLY A 18 -1.27 -0.59 -4.26
CA GLY A 18 -1.28 0.80 -3.84
C GLY A 18 -2.53 1.20 -3.08
N PRO A 19 -2.39 2.04 -2.04
CA PRO A 19 -4.02 2.69 -1.10
C PRO A 19 -4.83 3.66 -1.95
N ALA A 20 -5.89 4.20 -1.36
CA ALA A 20 -6.97 4.89 -2.06
C ALA A 20 -7.81 3.98 -2.99
N PRO A 21 -8.52 2.97 -2.44
CA PRO A 21 -9.56 2.20 -3.15
C PRO A 21 -10.62 3.04 -3.88
N TRP A 22 -10.82 4.29 -3.45
CA TRP A 22 -11.72 5.26 -4.07
C TRP A 22 -11.13 5.94 -5.33
N TYR A 23 -9.81 6.00 -5.44
CA TYR A 23 -9.10 6.53 -6.61
C TYR A 23 -8.85 5.42 -7.64
N TRP A 24 -8.48 4.22 -7.18
CA TRP A 24 -8.17 3.09 -8.05
C TRP A 24 -9.10 1.91 -7.81
N LYS A 25 -9.90 1.60 -8.84
CA LYS A 25 -10.75 0.40 -8.92
C LYS A 25 -9.99 -0.83 -9.44
N THR A 26 -8.68 -0.87 -9.22
CA THR A 26 -7.76 -1.92 -9.69
C THR A 26 -7.10 -2.57 -8.49
N PHE A 27 -7.58 -3.77 -8.14
CA PHE A 27 -7.12 -4.52 -6.98
C PHE A 27 -6.46 -5.84 -7.41
N PRO A 28 -5.57 -6.41 -6.59
CA PRO A 28 -5.05 -7.74 -6.84
C PRO A 28 -6.19 -8.78 -6.90
N LYS A 29 -6.17 -9.65 -7.91
CA LYS A 29 -7.04 -10.82 -7.97
C LYS A 29 -6.60 -11.83 -6.91
N ILE A 30 -7.51 -12.16 -5.99
CA ILE A 30 -7.26 -13.06 -4.87
C ILE A 30 -8.04 -14.35 -5.09
N HIS A 31 -7.44 -15.48 -4.71
CA HIS A 31 -8.08 -16.79 -4.75
C HIS A 31 -7.80 -17.52 -3.44
N ALA A 32 -8.79 -18.28 -2.98
CA ALA A 32 -8.65 -19.24 -1.90
C ALA A 32 -7.73 -20.42 -2.33
N ALA A 33 -7.24 -21.23 -1.39
CA ALA A 33 -6.45 -22.44 -1.69
C ALA A 33 -7.24 -23.46 -2.53
N SER A 34 -8.55 -23.53 -2.31
CA SER A 34 -9.56 -24.27 -3.07
C SER A 34 -9.81 -23.72 -4.48
N GLY A 35 -9.18 -22.59 -4.86
CA GLY A 35 -9.37 -21.91 -6.13
C GLY A 35 -10.62 -21.01 -6.20
N GLN A 36 -11.37 -20.87 -5.10
CA GLN A 36 -12.53 -19.96 -5.04
C GLN A 36 -12.07 -18.50 -5.29
N PRO A 37 -12.62 -17.79 -6.29
CA PRO A 37 -12.20 -16.43 -6.59
C PRO A 37 -12.83 -15.42 -5.64
N PHE A 38 -12.03 -14.41 -5.29
CA PHE A 38 -12.47 -13.23 -4.58
C PHE A 38 -12.39 -11.99 -5.49
N SER A 39 -13.37 -11.11 -5.33
CA SER A 39 -13.38 -9.77 -5.94
C SER A 39 -13.41 -8.68 -4.86
N TRP A 40 -13.01 -7.47 -5.25
CA TRP A 40 -13.00 -6.29 -4.38
C TRP A 40 -14.11 -5.32 -4.81
N ILE A 41 -15.01 -4.98 -3.88
CA ILE A 41 -16.13 -4.05 -4.12
C ILE A 41 -15.82 -2.71 -3.47
N HIS A 42 -15.82 -1.63 -4.27
CA HIS A 42 -15.74 -0.25 -3.79
C HIS A 42 -17.15 0.34 -3.63
N HIS A 43 -17.48 0.77 -2.42
CA HIS A 43 -18.84 1.15 -2.01
C HIS A 43 -19.27 2.58 -2.40
N GLY A 44 -18.41 3.32 -3.11
CA GLY A 44 -18.70 4.68 -3.56
C GLY A 44 -18.24 5.76 -2.57
N ASP A 45 -18.55 7.01 -2.87
CA ASP A 45 -18.17 8.21 -2.11
C ASP A 45 -19.28 8.73 -1.16
N GLN A 46 -20.45 8.07 -1.18
CA GLN A 46 -21.67 8.48 -0.48
C GLN A 46 -22.28 7.34 0.35
N GLY A 47 -23.17 7.69 1.29
CA GLY A 47 -23.89 6.72 2.13
C GLY A 47 -23.07 6.20 3.32
N PRO A 48 -23.54 5.13 4.01
CA PRO A 48 -22.91 4.62 5.24
C PRO A 48 -21.60 3.87 4.98
N LEU A 49 -21.41 3.29 3.79
CA LEU A 49 -20.21 2.53 3.41
C LEU A 49 -19.18 3.36 2.62
N ALA A 50 -19.36 4.69 2.57
CA ALA A 50 -18.56 5.59 1.76
C ALA A 50 -17.05 5.41 1.99
N TYR A 51 -16.30 5.36 0.88
CA TYR A 51 -14.85 5.22 0.78
C TYR A 51 -14.26 3.89 1.31
N LEU A 52 -15.11 2.93 1.70
CA LEU A 52 -14.69 1.57 2.03
C LEU A 52 -14.53 0.71 0.77
N VAL A 53 -13.63 -0.28 0.88
CA VAL A 53 -13.56 -1.42 -0.04
C VAL A 53 -13.67 -2.70 0.76
N SER A 54 -14.45 -3.66 0.26
CA SER A 54 -14.56 -5.00 0.85
C SER A 54 -14.07 -6.08 -0.11
N LEU A 55 -13.30 -7.03 0.42
CA LEU A 55 -13.03 -8.32 -0.20
C LEU A 55 -14.27 -9.19 -0.03
N VAL A 56 -14.77 -9.77 -1.12
CA VAL A 56 -15.95 -10.64 -1.14
C VAL A 56 -15.66 -11.90 -1.97
N VAL A 57 -16.30 -13.01 -1.62
CA VAL A 57 -16.35 -14.19 -2.51
C VAL A 57 -17.27 -13.84 -3.68
N GLU A 58 -16.87 -14.13 -4.93
CA GLU A 58 -17.64 -13.70 -6.11
C GLU A 58 -19.07 -14.31 -6.18
N GLN A 59 -19.31 -15.40 -5.47
CA GLN A 59 -20.58 -16.11 -5.37
C GLN A 59 -21.48 -15.61 -4.20
N ASP A 60 -20.96 -14.76 -3.31
CA ASP A 60 -21.60 -14.30 -2.08
C ASP A 60 -21.29 -12.80 -1.82
N PRO A 61 -21.56 -11.89 -2.80
CA PRO A 61 -21.02 -10.53 -2.80
C PRO A 61 -21.58 -9.61 -1.72
N ASP A 62 -22.78 -9.89 -1.21
CA ASP A 62 -23.41 -9.12 -0.13
C ASP A 62 -22.79 -9.40 1.25
N LYS A 63 -21.96 -10.45 1.37
CA LYS A 63 -21.23 -10.81 2.59
C LYS A 63 -19.74 -10.52 2.43
N PRO A 64 -19.23 -9.40 2.94
CA PRO A 64 -17.79 -9.17 3.02
C PRO A 64 -17.05 -10.24 3.85
N ARG A 65 -15.73 -10.28 3.65
CA ARG A 65 -14.77 -11.17 4.31
C ARG A 65 -13.59 -10.41 4.93
N LEU A 66 -13.28 -9.25 4.38
CA LEU A 66 -12.33 -8.25 4.89
C LEU A 66 -12.80 -6.88 4.39
N ALA A 67 -12.76 -5.84 5.22
CA ALA A 67 -13.07 -4.46 4.84
C ALA A 67 -11.92 -3.51 5.18
N LEU A 68 -11.62 -2.63 4.23
CA LEU A 68 -10.46 -1.74 4.23
C LEU A 68 -10.92 -0.30 4.02
N ASN A 69 -10.35 0.63 4.80
CA ASN A 69 -10.55 2.05 4.58
C ASN A 69 -9.54 2.65 3.59
N THR A 70 -9.64 3.97 3.35
CA THR A 70 -8.84 4.69 2.33
C THR A 70 -7.32 4.59 2.50
N TYR A 71 -6.85 4.30 3.71
CA TYR A 71 -5.43 4.23 4.09
C TYR A 71 -4.85 2.81 4.07
N CYS A 72 -5.64 1.79 3.71
CA CYS A 72 -5.24 0.39 3.69
C CYS A 72 -4.90 -0.16 2.30
N ARG A 73 -3.91 -1.05 2.25
CA ARG A 73 -3.27 -1.54 1.02
C ARG A 73 -3.19 -3.06 1.01
N ALA A 74 -4.03 -3.72 0.21
CA ALA A 74 -3.96 -5.17 0.04
C ALA A 74 -2.86 -5.58 -0.94
N PHE A 75 -1.90 -6.37 -0.49
CA PHE A 75 -0.88 -7.03 -1.32
C PHE A 75 -1.10 -8.53 -1.44
N LEU A 76 -0.68 -9.08 -2.59
CA LEU A 76 -0.56 -10.52 -2.74
C LEU A 76 0.63 -11.01 -1.93
N MET A 77 0.38 -12.03 -1.13
CA MET A 77 1.42 -12.89 -0.58
C MET A 77 1.60 -14.09 -1.53
N PRO A 78 2.73 -14.81 -1.46
CA PRO A 78 2.79 -16.17 -1.95
C PRO A 78 1.75 -17.05 -1.23
N SER A 79 1.17 -18.03 -1.94
CA SER A 79 0.05 -18.87 -1.48
C SER A 79 -1.31 -18.14 -1.38
N ASN A 80 -2.29 -18.76 -0.71
CA ASN A 80 -3.67 -18.31 -0.52
C ASN A 80 -3.85 -17.17 0.50
N TYR A 81 -2.82 -16.34 0.69
CA TYR A 81 -2.79 -15.30 1.72
C TYR A 81 -2.93 -13.90 1.12
N VAL A 82 -3.58 -13.00 1.86
CA VAL A 82 -3.63 -11.57 1.55
C VAL A 82 -2.92 -10.79 2.65
N GLY A 83 -1.91 -10.02 2.28
CA GLY A 83 -1.27 -9.06 3.15
C GLY A 83 -2.01 -7.73 3.09
N VAL A 84 -2.07 -7.00 4.19
CA VAL A 84 -2.60 -5.65 4.26
C VAL A 84 -1.62 -4.78 5.03
N TRP A 85 -1.28 -3.60 4.51
CA TRP A 85 -0.56 -2.59 5.29
C TRP A 85 -1.32 -1.26 5.37
N CYS A 86 -1.12 -0.56 6.49
CA CYS A 86 -1.58 0.81 6.68
C CYS A 86 -0.67 1.54 7.68
N PRO A 87 -0.58 2.89 7.65
CA PRO A 87 -0.08 3.64 8.79
C PRO A 87 -1.05 3.47 9.97
N GLU A 88 -0.57 3.31 11.19
CA GLU A 88 -1.38 3.24 12.41
C GLU A 88 -0.65 4.02 13.53
N GLY A 89 -1.22 5.13 13.99
CA GLY A 89 -0.62 5.98 15.04
C GLY A 89 0.79 6.52 14.71
N ARG A 90 1.83 5.80 15.12
CA ARG A 90 3.26 6.12 14.92
C ARG A 90 4.05 4.98 14.25
N SER A 91 3.35 4.02 13.65
CA SER A 91 3.94 2.86 12.96
C SER A 91 3.25 2.62 11.62
N ILE A 92 3.84 1.73 10.83
CA ILE A 92 3.21 1.03 9.72
C ILE A 92 2.83 -0.34 10.28
N ARG A 93 1.54 -0.66 10.32
CA ARG A 93 1.06 -2.01 10.63
C ARG A 93 1.00 -2.83 9.35
N LEU A 94 1.46 -4.08 9.43
CA LEU A 94 1.35 -5.09 8.39
C LEU A 94 0.66 -6.31 8.97
N ALA A 95 -0.45 -6.74 8.37
CA ALA A 95 -1.27 -7.87 8.80
C ALA A 95 -1.46 -8.86 7.65
N CYS A 96 -1.39 -10.16 7.93
CA CYS A 96 -1.55 -11.25 6.96
C CYS A 96 -2.81 -12.05 7.30
N PHE A 97 -3.65 -12.33 6.31
CA PHE A 97 -4.88 -13.11 6.48
C PHE A 97 -4.88 -14.33 5.53
N ASP A 98 -5.27 -15.48 6.06
CA ASP A 98 -5.60 -16.65 5.24
C ASP A 98 -7.01 -16.49 4.65
N THR A 99 -7.09 -16.48 3.32
CA THR A 99 -8.35 -16.26 2.60
C THR A 99 -9.34 -17.42 2.73
N GLU A 100 -8.89 -18.64 3.06
CA GLU A 100 -9.77 -19.78 3.40
C GLU A 100 -10.42 -19.61 4.79
N GLN A 101 -9.81 -18.81 5.68
CA GLN A 101 -10.22 -18.68 7.08
C GLN A 101 -10.94 -17.35 7.37
N LEU A 102 -11.09 -16.46 6.38
CA LEU A 102 -11.86 -15.22 6.54
C LEU A 102 -13.35 -15.53 6.72
N ALA A 103 -13.89 -15.16 7.88
CA ALA A 103 -15.30 -15.31 8.21
C ALA A 103 -16.17 -14.27 7.47
N ALA A 104 -17.43 -14.63 7.23
CA ALA A 104 -18.45 -13.69 6.76
C ALA A 104 -18.87 -12.74 7.89
N PHE A 105 -19.13 -11.49 7.54
CA PHE A 105 -19.76 -10.50 8.41
C PHE A 105 -20.79 -9.67 7.62
N ASP A 106 -21.70 -9.00 8.30
CA ASP A 106 -22.74 -8.19 7.65
C ASP A 106 -22.25 -6.77 7.35
N LEU A 107 -22.63 -6.22 6.19
CA LEU A 107 -22.34 -4.82 5.82
C LEU A 107 -22.86 -3.78 6.85
N ALA A 108 -23.83 -4.16 7.68
CA ALA A 108 -24.32 -3.33 8.78
C ALA A 108 -23.28 -3.09 9.88
N GLU A 109 -22.32 -4.01 10.09
CA GLU A 109 -21.30 -3.93 11.14
C GLU A 109 -20.25 -2.86 10.85
N ILE A 110 -19.98 -2.59 9.56
CA ILE A 110 -19.05 -1.55 9.08
C ILE A 110 -19.77 -0.25 8.64
N ALA A 111 -21.08 -0.14 8.85
CA ALA A 111 -21.87 1.03 8.45
C ALA A 111 -21.48 2.27 9.28
N GLY A 112 -20.87 3.26 8.62
CA GLY A 112 -20.37 4.50 9.24
C GLY A 112 -18.96 4.40 9.83
N TRP A 113 -18.37 3.19 9.90
CA TRP A 113 -17.08 2.89 10.55
C TRP A 113 -15.95 3.84 10.12
N PHE A 114 -15.84 4.18 8.83
CA PHE A 114 -14.79 5.07 8.30
C PHE A 114 -14.71 6.45 8.98
N LYS A 115 -15.84 6.99 9.46
CA LYS A 115 -15.88 8.33 10.09
C LYS A 115 -15.73 8.30 11.61
N GLN A 116 -15.78 7.11 12.22
CA GLN A 116 -15.90 6.95 13.68
C GLN A 116 -14.79 6.10 14.30
N SER A 117 -14.16 5.19 13.55
CA SER A 117 -13.04 4.38 14.05
C SER A 117 -11.67 4.95 13.64
N SER A 118 -10.68 4.77 14.50
CA SER A 118 -9.27 4.92 14.17
C SER A 118 -8.71 3.71 13.41
N GLU A 119 -9.36 2.55 13.57
CA GLU A 119 -9.03 1.29 12.90
C GLU A 119 -9.19 1.44 11.38
N ARG A 120 -8.43 0.62 10.65
CA ARG A 120 -8.30 0.76 9.19
C ARG A 120 -8.57 -0.53 8.44
N ILE A 121 -8.46 -1.64 9.15
CA ILE A 121 -8.69 -3.02 8.70
C ILE A 121 -9.78 -3.58 9.61
N TYR A 122 -10.85 -4.14 9.03
CA TYR A 122 -11.90 -4.85 9.74
C TYR A 122 -12.07 -6.25 9.13
N ALA A 123 -12.09 -7.27 9.98
CA ALA A 123 -12.44 -8.65 9.61
C ALA A 123 -13.00 -9.37 10.84
N ALA A 124 -13.93 -10.29 10.62
CA ALA A 124 -14.46 -11.15 11.70
C ALA A 124 -13.50 -12.29 12.10
N THR A 125 -12.45 -12.53 11.32
CA THR A 125 -11.31 -13.40 11.68
C THR A 125 -10.10 -12.52 12.02
N PRO A 126 -9.34 -12.78 13.11
CA PRO A 126 -8.08 -12.11 13.36
C PRO A 126 -7.05 -12.43 12.26
N PRO A 127 -6.01 -11.58 12.08
CA PRO A 127 -4.90 -11.92 11.18
C PRO A 127 -4.16 -13.18 11.66
N LEU A 128 -3.63 -13.94 10.70
CA LEU A 128 -2.76 -15.10 10.94
C LEU A 128 -1.45 -14.66 11.61
N ALA A 129 -0.92 -13.53 11.16
CA ALA A 129 0.23 -12.84 11.77
C ALA A 129 0.17 -11.34 11.47
N GLU A 130 0.71 -10.52 12.38
CA GLU A 130 0.90 -9.09 12.15
C GLU A 130 2.17 -8.57 12.85
N PHE A 131 2.70 -7.46 12.34
CA PHE A 131 3.82 -6.74 12.94
C PHE A 131 3.79 -5.25 12.61
N GLU A 132 4.63 -4.47 13.29
CA GLU A 132 4.72 -3.01 13.13
C GLU A 132 6.14 -2.55 12.81
N VAL A 133 6.26 -1.57 11.90
CA VAL A 133 7.50 -0.84 11.61
C VAL A 133 7.36 0.62 12.08
N PRO A 134 8.21 1.15 12.98
CA PRO A 134 8.06 2.53 13.47
C PRO A 134 8.23 3.60 12.37
N LEU A 135 7.35 4.61 12.35
CA LEU A 135 7.45 5.78 11.46
C LEU A 135 8.50 6.82 11.89
N ALA A 136 9.22 6.54 12.99
CA ALA A 136 10.25 7.40 13.56
C ALA A 136 11.68 6.90 13.27
N LEU A 137 11.84 5.96 12.32
CA LEU A 137 13.15 5.50 11.88
C LEU A 137 13.83 6.60 11.03
N GLU A 138 15.09 6.88 11.36
CA GLU A 138 15.97 7.76 10.57
C GLU A 138 16.28 7.14 9.19
N ALA A 139 16.87 7.92 8.27
CA ALA A 139 17.23 7.43 6.94
C ALA A 139 18.24 6.27 6.98
N GLY A 140 18.08 5.27 6.11
CA GLY A 140 18.97 4.12 5.96
C GLY A 140 18.37 2.77 6.39
N MET A 141 19.24 1.78 6.59
CA MET A 141 18.86 0.37 6.81
C MET A 141 18.73 0.02 8.29
N HIS A 142 17.60 -0.56 8.69
CA HIS A 142 17.27 -0.97 10.05
C HIS A 142 16.89 -2.45 10.11
N LYS A 143 17.03 -3.05 11.30
CA LYS A 143 16.49 -4.38 11.60
C LYS A 143 15.08 -4.28 12.15
N ILE A 144 14.24 -5.24 11.81
CA ILE A 144 12.87 -5.41 12.29
C ILE A 144 12.59 -6.88 12.59
N GLU A 145 11.69 -7.14 13.52
CA GLU A 145 11.17 -8.49 13.78
C GLU A 145 10.01 -8.77 12.83
N VAL A 146 10.09 -9.88 12.09
CA VAL A 146 9.17 -10.21 10.98
C VAL A 146 8.63 -11.63 11.16
N PRO A 147 7.30 -11.84 11.28
CA PRO A 147 6.69 -13.16 11.39
C PRO A 147 7.00 -14.05 10.18
N ALA A 148 7.02 -15.37 10.39
CA ALA A 148 7.42 -16.36 9.38
C ALA A 148 6.54 -16.30 8.11
N GLU A 149 5.26 -15.95 8.30
CA GLU A 149 4.23 -15.80 7.28
C GLU A 149 4.63 -14.78 6.20
N PHE A 150 5.39 -13.74 6.57
CA PHE A 150 5.86 -12.71 5.64
C PHE A 150 7.20 -13.05 4.98
N GLN A 151 7.98 -14.01 5.48
CA GLN A 151 9.34 -14.31 5.00
C GLN A 151 9.39 -14.87 3.56
N ALA A 152 8.26 -15.15 2.95
CA ALA A 152 8.16 -15.52 1.54
C ALA A 152 8.15 -14.29 0.58
N LEU A 153 8.10 -13.06 1.10
CA LEU A 153 8.20 -11.82 0.31
C LEU A 153 9.66 -11.36 0.16
N ASP A 154 10.05 -11.03 -1.08
CA ASP A 154 11.36 -10.47 -1.39
C ASP A 154 11.48 -8.97 -1.07
N GLU A 155 10.46 -8.17 -1.40
CA GLU A 155 10.43 -6.73 -1.18
C GLU A 155 8.98 -6.22 -1.06
N LEU A 156 8.73 -5.24 -0.20
CA LEU A 156 7.50 -4.46 -0.17
C LEU A 156 7.84 -2.97 0.01
N VAL A 157 7.58 -2.15 -1.01
CA VAL A 157 7.81 -0.71 -0.97
C VAL A 157 6.59 0.01 -0.39
N VAL A 158 6.77 0.63 0.78
CA VAL A 158 5.71 1.29 1.56
C VAL A 158 5.88 2.82 1.53
N PRO A 159 5.21 3.55 0.62
CA PRO A 159 5.19 5.02 0.62
C PRO A 159 4.32 5.59 1.76
N THR A 160 4.92 6.36 2.66
CA THR A 160 4.21 6.95 3.81
C THR A 160 4.83 8.29 4.26
N SER A 161 4.13 9.01 5.13
CA SER A 161 4.57 10.28 5.71
C SER A 161 5.87 10.13 6.50
N TYR A 162 6.76 11.12 6.41
CA TYR A 162 8.05 11.18 7.11
C TYR A 162 8.11 12.42 8.04
N PRO A 163 8.77 12.35 9.22
CA PRO A 163 8.79 13.45 10.19
C PRO A 163 9.72 14.61 9.78
N ALA A 164 9.25 15.42 8.83
CA ALA A 164 9.82 16.71 8.48
C ALA A 164 9.92 17.66 9.70
N LYS A 165 10.96 18.50 9.75
CA LYS A 165 11.24 19.48 10.82
C LYS A 165 11.08 20.93 10.32
N SER A 166 11.04 21.12 9.01
CA SER A 166 10.88 22.37 8.26
C SER A 166 10.20 22.09 6.91
N ASP A 167 9.72 23.13 6.22
CA ASP A 167 8.96 22.96 4.96
C ASP A 167 9.81 22.42 3.80
N ASP A 168 11.14 22.54 3.88
CA ASP A 168 12.11 22.02 2.91
C ASP A 168 12.61 20.59 3.25
N ASP A 169 12.20 20.00 4.38
CA ASP A 169 12.49 18.61 4.68
C ASP A 169 11.58 17.66 3.86
N PRO A 170 12.00 16.39 3.63
CA PRO A 170 11.15 15.37 3.04
C PRO A 170 9.92 15.10 3.90
N VAL A 171 8.72 15.32 3.36
CA VAL A 171 7.45 15.01 4.07
C VAL A 171 6.95 13.58 3.78
N PHE A 172 7.61 12.88 2.86
CA PHE A 172 7.37 11.47 2.53
C PHE A 172 8.67 10.67 2.51
N ALA A 173 8.56 9.37 2.80
CA ALA A 173 9.61 8.39 2.61
C ALA A 173 9.04 7.11 1.99
N LEU A 174 9.92 6.35 1.34
CA LEU A 174 9.65 4.96 1.00
C LEU A 174 10.31 4.09 2.06
N TYR A 175 9.51 3.29 2.76
CA TYR A 175 9.99 2.23 3.65
C TYR A 175 10.05 0.96 2.80
N VAL A 176 11.23 0.59 2.32
CA VAL A 176 11.45 -0.63 1.54
C VAL A 176 11.67 -1.76 2.53
N VAL A 177 10.63 -2.53 2.78
CA VAL A 177 10.69 -3.69 3.68
C VAL A 177 11.26 -4.88 2.91
N TYR A 178 12.18 -5.62 3.53
CA TYR A 178 12.72 -6.88 3.04
C TYR A 178 12.37 -7.98 4.07
N PRO A 179 11.15 -8.55 4.02
CA PRO A 179 10.64 -9.44 5.07
C PRO A 179 11.46 -10.71 5.29
N GLN A 180 11.91 -11.34 4.21
CA GLN A 180 12.80 -12.51 4.23
C GLN A 180 14.16 -12.26 4.89
N ALA A 181 14.59 -11.00 4.99
CA ALA A 181 15.86 -10.59 5.61
C ALA A 181 15.69 -10.02 7.03
N GLY A 182 14.46 -9.73 7.48
CA GLY A 182 14.22 -9.00 8.75
C GLY A 182 14.73 -7.56 8.71
N LEU A 183 14.64 -6.89 7.55
CA LEU A 183 15.18 -5.55 7.32
C LEU A 183 14.12 -4.57 6.79
N VAL A 184 14.34 -3.28 7.04
CA VAL A 184 13.66 -2.18 6.35
C VAL A 184 14.64 -1.05 6.05
N GLU A 185 14.58 -0.53 4.83
CA GLU A 185 15.36 0.60 4.36
C GLU A 185 14.46 1.83 4.22
N VAL A 186 14.81 2.91 4.91
CA VAL A 186 14.05 4.16 4.92
C VAL A 186 14.72 5.15 3.96
N LEU A 187 13.99 5.50 2.91
CA LEU A 187 14.43 6.37 1.82
C LEU A 187 13.59 7.67 1.79
N PRO A 188 14.00 8.74 2.50
CA PRO A 188 13.30 10.02 2.47
C PRO A 188 13.31 10.64 1.08
N GLN A 189 12.14 11.07 0.61
CA GLN A 189 11.97 11.58 -0.74
C GLN A 189 12.33 13.06 -0.80
N LYS A 190 13.63 13.34 -1.00
CA LYS A 190 14.27 14.68 -1.02
C LYS A 190 13.70 15.64 -2.08
N TRP A 191 12.92 15.11 -3.01
CA TRP A 191 12.22 15.85 -4.05
C TRP A 191 10.76 16.18 -3.68
N PHE A 192 10.25 15.69 -2.55
CA PHE A 192 8.85 15.83 -2.12
C PHE A 192 8.79 16.52 -0.74
N THR A 193 8.74 17.85 -0.77
CA THR A 193 8.78 18.77 0.39
C THR A 193 7.48 19.58 0.48
N ALA A 194 7.14 20.12 1.65
CA ALA A 194 5.96 20.99 1.79
C ALA A 194 6.12 22.32 1.04
N SER A 195 7.37 22.78 0.85
CA SER A 195 7.70 23.95 0.01
C SER A 195 7.45 23.75 -1.49
N GLN A 196 7.21 22.51 -1.95
CA GLN A 196 7.00 22.16 -3.36
C GLN A 196 5.65 21.49 -3.67
N TYR A 197 4.98 20.87 -2.69
CA TYR A 197 3.76 20.07 -2.89
C TYR A 197 2.68 20.35 -1.85
N GLU A 198 1.42 20.35 -2.28
CA GLU A 198 0.26 20.52 -1.39
C GLU A 198 -0.01 19.25 -0.59
N VAL A 199 0.67 19.11 0.56
CA VAL A 199 0.56 17.93 1.44
C VAL A 199 -0.90 17.67 1.83
N GLY A 200 -1.37 16.44 1.59
CA GLY A 200 -2.77 16.04 1.81
C GLY A 200 -3.70 16.26 0.61
N ARG A 201 -3.25 16.99 -0.42
CA ARG A 201 -3.84 17.01 -1.78
C ARG A 201 -2.97 16.31 -2.80
N GLN A 202 -1.68 16.20 -2.53
CA GLN A 202 -0.68 15.44 -3.27
C GLN A 202 0.05 14.49 -2.31
N TRP A 203 0.31 13.26 -2.75
CA TRP A 203 1.06 12.25 -2.00
C TRP A 203 1.50 11.10 -2.91
N ILE A 204 2.57 10.40 -2.54
CA ILE A 204 3.00 9.18 -3.24
C ILE A 204 1.96 8.07 -2.97
N THR A 205 1.29 7.61 -4.02
CA THR A 205 0.19 6.64 -3.92
C THR A 205 0.68 5.20 -3.95
N ARG A 206 1.70 4.89 -4.76
CA ARG A 206 2.39 3.59 -4.83
C ARG A 206 3.81 3.76 -5.34
N ALA A 207 4.68 2.80 -5.03
CA ALA A 207 5.99 2.66 -5.64
C ALA A 207 6.37 1.18 -5.69
N THR A 208 7.30 0.82 -6.57
CA THR A 208 7.92 -0.51 -6.64
C THR A 208 9.30 -0.41 -7.27
N ARG A 209 10.10 -1.47 -7.16
CA ARG A 209 11.38 -1.58 -7.87
C ARG A 209 11.21 -2.31 -9.20
N ASP A 210 11.92 -1.83 -10.20
CA ASP A 210 12.06 -2.52 -11.48
C ASP A 210 13.03 -3.72 -11.33
N PRO A 211 12.62 -4.97 -11.61
CA PRO A 211 13.51 -6.13 -11.54
C PRO A 211 14.64 -6.13 -12.56
N GLU A 212 14.58 -5.31 -13.62
CA GLU A 212 15.64 -5.23 -14.66
C GLU A 212 16.71 -4.18 -14.35
N SER A 213 16.33 -2.99 -13.88
CA SER A 213 17.27 -1.89 -13.58
C SER A 213 17.52 -1.66 -12.08
N HIS A 214 16.78 -2.33 -11.20
CA HIS A 214 16.75 -2.12 -9.75
C HIS A 214 16.38 -0.69 -9.28
N ARG A 215 15.92 0.16 -10.20
CA ARG A 215 15.47 1.53 -9.93
C ARG A 215 14.04 1.52 -9.38
N ILE A 216 13.75 2.40 -8.44
CA ILE A 216 12.41 2.59 -7.90
C ILE A 216 11.64 3.57 -8.78
N PHE A 217 10.40 3.22 -9.10
CA PHE A 217 9.44 4.07 -9.79
C PHE A 217 8.09 4.02 -9.08
N GLY A 218 7.23 4.99 -9.32
CA GLY A 218 5.97 5.09 -8.60
C GLY A 218 5.01 6.13 -9.16
N GLU A 219 3.97 6.40 -8.40
CA GLU A 219 2.93 7.35 -8.74
C GLU A 219 2.66 8.31 -7.58
N CYS A 220 2.41 9.58 -7.92
CA CYS A 220 2.04 10.62 -6.99
C CYS A 220 0.67 11.19 -7.41
N PHE A 221 -0.32 11.03 -6.52
CA PHE A 221 -1.64 11.60 -6.72
C PHE A 221 -1.54 13.12 -6.90
N GLY A 222 -2.31 13.66 -7.85
CA GLY A 222 -2.29 15.08 -8.19
C GLY A 222 -1.01 15.58 -8.88
N VAL A 223 -0.12 14.68 -9.35
CA VAL A 223 1.13 15.07 -10.06
C VAL A 223 1.48 14.16 -11.24
N GLY A 224 1.42 12.83 -11.10
CA GLY A 224 1.76 11.88 -12.18
C GLY A 224 2.65 10.70 -11.75
N SER A 225 3.32 10.06 -12.71
CA SER A 225 4.21 8.89 -12.49
C SER A 225 5.68 9.28 -12.57
N PHE A 226 6.50 8.78 -11.65
CA PHE A 226 7.91 9.18 -11.47
C PHE A 226 8.89 7.99 -11.51
N LEU A 227 10.15 8.30 -11.84
CA LEU A 227 11.32 7.41 -11.73
C LEU A 227 12.36 8.09 -10.82
N LEU A 228 12.91 7.34 -9.86
CA LEU A 228 13.90 7.85 -8.90
C LEU A 228 15.35 7.57 -9.36
N GLU A 229 16.29 8.40 -8.87
CA GLU A 229 17.74 8.17 -8.97
C GLU A 229 18.17 6.85 -8.30
N GLU A 230 19.44 6.46 -8.48
CA GLU A 230 20.01 5.25 -7.88
C GLU A 230 20.08 5.32 -6.35
N ASP A 231 20.05 6.52 -5.76
CA ASP A 231 19.97 6.71 -4.30
C ASP A 231 18.56 6.45 -3.72
N GLY A 232 17.55 6.19 -4.58
CA GLY A 232 16.17 5.93 -4.18
C GLY A 232 15.47 7.08 -3.44
N CYS A 233 16.12 8.24 -3.33
CA CYS A 233 15.67 9.39 -2.53
C CYS A 233 15.38 10.63 -3.38
N ARG A 234 15.86 10.69 -4.63
CA ARG A 234 15.72 11.83 -5.56
C ARG A 234 14.94 11.45 -6.81
N LEU A 235 14.27 12.43 -7.41
CA LEU A 235 13.57 12.29 -8.69
C LEU A 235 14.57 12.36 -9.86
N GLU A 236 14.68 11.31 -10.66
CA GLU A 236 15.37 11.41 -11.96
C GLU A 236 14.48 12.14 -12.97
N LYS A 237 13.24 11.67 -13.14
CA LYS A 237 12.28 12.24 -14.10
C LYS A 237 10.84 11.87 -13.78
N TRP A 238 9.92 12.72 -14.22
CA TRP A 238 8.54 12.33 -14.44
C TRP A 238 8.46 11.45 -15.71
N MET A 239 7.96 10.23 -15.56
CA MET A 239 7.60 9.35 -16.68
C MET A 239 6.33 9.85 -17.38
N GLU A 240 5.44 10.46 -16.60
CA GLU A 240 4.22 11.11 -17.03
C GLU A 240 3.89 12.17 -15.97
N LYS A 241 3.59 13.40 -16.38
CA LYS A 241 3.19 14.48 -15.48
C LYS A 241 1.82 14.98 -15.90
N SER A 242 0.90 15.08 -14.96
CA SER A 242 -0.40 15.72 -15.18
C SER A 242 -0.19 17.19 -15.53
N SER A 243 -0.75 17.61 -16.67
CA SER A 243 -0.92 19.04 -16.95
C SER A 243 -1.95 19.61 -15.97
N THR A 244 -1.53 20.59 -15.18
CA THR A 244 -2.39 21.47 -14.37
C THR A 244 -3.20 22.41 -15.26
#